data_AF-A0A244EQJ8-F1
#
_entry.id   AF-A0A244EQJ8-F1
#
_cell.length_a   1.000
_cell.length_b   1.000
_cell.length_c   1.000
_cell.angle_alpha   90.00
_cell.angle_beta   90.00
_cell.angle_gamma   90.00
#
_symmetry.space_group_name_H-M   'P 1'
#
loop_
_entity.id
_entity.type
_entity.pdbx_description
1 polymer ?
#
loop_
_entity_poly.entity_id
_entity_poly.type
_entity_poly.pdbx_seq_one_letter_code
_entity_poly.pdbx_strand_id
1 'polypeptide(L)' 'MLKIVPDPPLFTANPDINHEDALMHASDLLRCAITSAAEFSDSMTGTQRDMTLSIMHLTEMAKVMVDRTIDNLQSS' A
#
# COMPACT_ATOMS: atom_id res chain seq x y z
N MET A 1 19.19 -31.04 -16.86
CA MET A 1 18.63 -29.67 -16.79
C MET A 1 18.17 -29.43 -15.36
N LEU A 2 18.78 -28.47 -14.65
CA LEU A 2 18.32 -28.07 -13.32
C LEU A 2 17.03 -27.27 -13.48
N LYS A 3 15.91 -27.80 -12.99
CA LYS A 3 14.64 -27.09 -12.92
C LYS A 3 14.79 -26.06 -11.79
N ILE A 4 14.95 -24.79 -12.14
CA ILE A 4 14.83 -23.68 -11.19
C ILE A 4 13.37 -23.66 -10.75
N VAL A 5 13.10 -24.20 -9.55
CA VAL A 5 11.83 -24.00 -8.88
C VAL A 5 11.96 -22.63 -8.20
N PRO A 6 11.11 -21.63 -8.52
CA PRO A 6 11.10 -20.39 -7.79
C PRO A 6 10.80 -20.69 -6.32
N ASP A 7 11.59 -20.12 -5.41
CA ASP A 7 11.26 -20.21 -3.98
C ASP A 7 9.86 -19.63 -3.77
N PRO A 8 9.02 -20.27 -2.92
CA PRO A 8 7.71 -19.74 -2.60
C PRO A 8 7.83 -18.29 -2.12
N PRO A 9 6.91 -17.39 -2.51
CA PRO A 9 6.91 -16.04 -2.00
C PRO A 9 6.90 -16.09 -0.47
N LEU A 10 7.85 -15.39 0.17
CA LEU A 10 7.93 -15.31 1.63
C LEU A 10 6.66 -14.69 2.24
N PHE A 11 5.91 -13.93 1.43
CA PHE A 11 4.65 -13.30 1.80
C PHE A 11 3.60 -13.61 0.73
N THR A 12 2.54 -14.31 1.11
CA THR A 12 1.33 -14.50 0.31
C THR A 12 0.16 -13.89 1.06
N ALA A 13 -0.78 -13.25 0.33
CA ALA A 13 -2.03 -12.82 0.94
C ALA A 13 -2.72 -14.02 1.59
N ASN A 14 -3.21 -13.86 2.82
CA ASN A 14 -3.97 -14.90 3.51
C ASN A 14 -5.23 -15.21 2.67
N PRO A 15 -5.42 -16.42 2.14
CA PRO A 15 -6.61 -16.74 1.35
C PRO A 15 -7.90 -16.77 2.18
N ASP A 16 -7.78 -16.88 3.50
CA ASP A 16 -8.92 -16.98 4.43
C ASP A 16 -9.48 -15.61 4.84
N ILE A 17 -8.81 -14.51 4.44
CA ILE A 17 -9.32 -13.17 4.68
C ILE A 17 -10.40 -12.82 3.65
N ASN A 18 -11.52 -12.28 4.12
CA ASN A 18 -12.54 -11.80 3.19
C ASN A 18 -12.06 -10.54 2.47
N HIS A 19 -12.72 -10.20 1.35
CA HIS A 19 -12.31 -9.07 0.52
C HIS A 19 -12.37 -7.71 1.24
N GLU A 20 -13.34 -7.52 2.14
CA GLU A 20 -13.49 -6.26 2.88
C GLU A 20 -12.35 -6.08 3.89
N ASP A 21 -12.05 -7.11 4.69
CA ASP A 21 -10.93 -7.14 5.63
C ASP A 21 -9.58 -6.98 4.89
N ALA A 22 -9.45 -7.58 3.71
CA ALA A 22 -8.26 -7.39 2.86
C ALA A 22 -8.09 -5.92 2.43
N LEU A 23 -9.19 -5.26 2.03
CA LEU A 23 -9.19 -3.85 1.64
C LEU A 23 -8.93 -2.93 2.84
N MET A 24 -9.49 -3.24 4.01
CA MET A 24 -9.19 -2.51 5.26
C MET A 24 -7.70 -2.59 5.59
N HIS A 25 -7.10 -3.78 5.54
CA HIS A 25 -5.66 -3.92 5.73
C HIS A 25 -4.84 -3.19 4.67
N ALA A 26 -5.27 -3.21 3.40
CA ALA A 26 -4.61 -2.43 2.35
C ALA A 26 -4.68 -0.92 2.65
N SER A 27 -5.81 -0.41 3.13
CA SER A 27 -5.96 0.99 3.52
C SER A 27 -5.03 1.37 4.68
N ASP A 28 -4.90 0.52 5.69
CA ASP A 28 -3.98 0.71 6.81
C ASP A 28 -2.51 0.69 6.37
N LEU A 29 -2.14 -0.24 5.48
CA LEU A 29 -0.79 -0.30 4.91
C LEU A 29 -0.47 0.97 4.12
N LEU A 30 -1.41 1.48 3.32
CA LEU A 30 -1.25 2.72 2.56
C LEU A 30 -1.10 3.93 3.51
N ARG A 31 -1.87 3.98 4.60
CA ARG A 31 -1.72 5.01 5.64
C ARG A 31 -0.34 4.96 6.29
N CYS A 32 0.15 3.76 6.62
CA CYS A 32 1.50 3.57 7.13
C CYS A 32 2.55 4.06 6.14
N ALA A 33 2.44 3.70 4.86
CA ALA A 33 3.37 4.14 3.82
C ALA A 33 3.39 5.67 3.66
N ILE A 34 2.22 6.33 3.68
CA ILE A 34 2.12 7.81 3.64
C ILE A 34 2.82 8.42 4.85
N THR A 35 2.58 7.90 6.06
CA THR A 35 3.17 8.41 7.30
C THR A 35 4.70 8.25 7.27
N SER A 36 5.20 7.07 6.92
CA SER A 36 6.64 6.81 6.80
C SER A 36 7.30 7.69 5.73
N ALA A 37 6.64 7.91 4.60
CA ALA A 37 7.16 8.77 3.55
C ALA A 37 7.15 10.25 3.98
N ALA A 38 6.15 10.70 4.75
CA ALA A 38 6.12 12.04 5.33
C ALA A 38 7.31 12.27 6.26
N GLU A 39 7.51 11.36 7.22
CA GLU A 39 8.65 11.40 8.15
C GLU A 39 10.00 11.35 7.42
N PHE A 40 10.09 10.50 6.38
CA PHE A 40 11.30 10.44 5.56
C PHE A 40 11.55 11.76 4.82
N SER A 41 10.50 12.38 4.26
CA SER A 41 10.58 13.61 3.49
C SER A 41 11.12 14.79 4.32
N ASP A 42 10.84 14.82 5.62
CA ASP A 42 11.26 15.90 6.53
C ASP A 42 12.78 15.96 6.73
N SER A 43 13.47 14.83 6.52
CA SER A 43 14.94 14.78 6.54
C SER A 43 15.58 15.07 5.17
N MET A 44 14.78 15.17 4.10
CA MET A 44 15.24 15.31 2.71
C MET A 44 15.09 16.74 2.20
N THR A 45 15.89 17.10 1.18
CA THR A 45 15.80 18.40 0.48
C THR A 45 15.95 18.24 -1.03
N GLY A 46 15.54 19.25 -1.79
CA GLY A 46 15.63 19.27 -3.26
C GLY A 46 14.92 18.08 -3.91
N THR A 47 15.53 17.52 -4.96
CA THR A 47 14.93 16.46 -5.79
C THR A 47 14.53 15.20 -5.00
N GLN A 48 15.25 14.85 -3.93
CA GLN A 48 14.88 13.70 -3.10
C GLN A 48 13.57 13.93 -2.35
N ARG A 49 13.38 15.14 -1.80
CA ARG A 49 12.12 15.53 -1.15
C ARG A 49 10.99 15.54 -2.18
N ASP A 50 11.21 16.09 -3.37
CA ASP A 50 10.20 16.12 -4.43
C ASP A 50 9.75 14.71 -4.86
N MET A 51 10.70 13.78 -4.96
CA MET A 51 10.41 12.37 -5.26
C MET A 51 9.61 11.71 -4.12
N THR A 52 9.99 11.92 -2.86
CA THR A 52 9.24 11.37 -1.71
C THR A 52 7.81 11.93 -1.64
N LEU A 53 7.63 13.24 -1.87
CA LEU A 53 6.31 13.86 -1.93
C LEU A 53 5.47 13.30 -3.09
N SER A 54 6.09 13.02 -4.23
CA SER A 54 5.40 12.37 -5.36
C SER A 54 4.92 10.96 -5.02
N ILE A 55 5.75 10.17 -4.32
CA ILE A 55 5.38 8.84 -3.84
C ILE A 55 4.22 8.94 -2.83
N MET A 56 4.28 9.89 -1.89
CA MET A 56 3.19 10.13 -0.94
C MET A 56 1.88 10.41 -1.67
N HIS A 57 1.90 11.30 -2.67
CA HIS A 57 0.72 11.65 -3.43
C HIS A 57 0.10 10.45 -4.15
N LEU A 58 0.92 9.63 -4.83
CA LEU A 58 0.45 8.42 -5.48
C LEU A 58 -0.15 7.42 -4.49
N THR A 59 0.46 7.28 -3.31
CA THR A 59 -0.03 6.39 -2.25
C THR A 59 -1.36 6.88 -1.67
N GLU A 60 -1.51 8.20 -1.50
CA GLU A 60 -2.76 8.80 -1.05
C GLU A 60 -3.90 8.62 -2.07
N MET A 61 -3.62 8.78 -3.36
CA MET A 61 -4.59 8.47 -4.41
C MET A 61 -5.03 7.01 -4.38
N ALA A 62 -4.08 6.07 -4.23
CA ALA A 62 -4.40 4.65 -4.10
C ALA A 62 -5.29 4.39 -2.87
N LYS A 63 -4.98 5.04 -1.73
CA LYS A 63 -5.78 4.91 -0.51
C LYS A 63 -7.22 5.39 -0.73
N VAL A 64 -7.42 6.53 -1.38
CA VAL A 64 -8.75 7.05 -1.70
C VAL A 64 -9.55 6.06 -2.55
N MET A 65 -8.90 5.38 -3.51
CA MET A 65 -9.57 4.35 -4.32
C MET A 65 -9.96 3.12 -3.49
N VAL A 66 -9.11 2.69 -2.56
CA VAL A 66 -9.40 1.57 -1.63
C VAL A 66 -10.53 1.94 -0.68
N ASP A 67 -10.46 3.09 -0.02
CA ASP A 67 -11.47 3.58 0.92
C ASP A 67 -12.85 3.64 0.25
N ARG A 68 -12.93 4.20 -0.96
CA ARG A 68 -14.18 4.23 -1.74
C ARG A 68 -14.72 2.83 -2.06
N THR A 69 -13.83 1.86 -2.27
CA THR A 69 -14.25 0.48 -2.53
C THR A 69 -14.85 -0.13 -1.28
N ILE A 70 -14.27 0.12 -0.10
CA ILE A 70 -14.82 -0.31 1.20
C ILE A 70 -16.20 0.32 1.43
N ASP A 71 -16.33 1.65 1.25
CA ASP A 71 -17.60 2.37 1.43
C ASP A 71 -18.72 1.76 0.57
N ASN A 72 -18.41 1.39 -0.68
CA ASN A 72 -19.36 0.75 -1.58
C ASN A 72 -19.78 -0.64 -1.10
N LEU A 73 -18.86 -1.44 -0.55
CA LEU A 73 -19.16 -2.77 -0.01
C LEU A 73 -20.05 -2.69 1.23
N GLN A 74 -19.88 -1.67 2.06
CA GLN A 74 -20.69 -1.45 3.28
C GLN A 74 -22.08 -0.91 2.98
N SER A 75 -22.27 -0.29 1.80
CA SER A 75 -23.54 0.29 1.35
C SER A 75 -24.47 -0.69 0.61
N SER A 76 -24.01 -1.91 0.33
CA SER A 76 -24.74 -2.96 -0.38
C SER A 76 -25.32 -4.02 0.53
#